data_AF-A0A2V1BNS2-F1
#
_entry.id   AF-A0A2V1BNS2-F1
#
_cell.length_a   1.000
_cell.length_b   1.000
_cell.length_c   1.000
_cell.angle_alpha   90.00
_cell.angle_beta   90.00
_cell.angle_gamma   90.00
#
_symmetry.space_group_name_H-M   'P 1'
#
loop_
_entity.id
_entity.type
_entity.pdbx_description
1 polymer ?
#
loop_
_entity_poly.entity_id
_entity_poly.type
_entity_poly.pdbx_seq_one_letter_code
_entity_poly.pdbx_strand_id
1 'polypeptide(L)'
;MDTEESENNHEYSETLASPISIKHKASIITCSGSSIQLTGSGSTKISLHTSHSLNQTFRDKRREKEEEAARKNEQRVLAASGRGSEWVVTGTYKIRCPVIEKGWGEQGDFRLTIFAEKGQLFAKFNFGIIEGYMRLERHAKDPNRSTGEPAKKRKRLELEHEDIPYDPYDSDRRSPTPEKFFLGKVTMPSAKYSRWNYRWRGTDVGCGENQIDSEKKLYNITFLDPMETKIEGTFGSEYHKDCAFTGHKIATSKPYDGDLSEAWSELSENGRCY
;
A
#
# COMPACT_ATOMS: atom_id res chain seq x y z
N MET A 1 -0.77 18.03 -55.40
CA MET A 1 0.18 17.08 -54.80
C MET A 1 -0.59 16.44 -53.67
N ASP A 2 -1.34 15.43 -54.07
CA ASP A 2 -2.19 14.59 -53.25
C ASP A 2 -1.37 13.38 -52.81
N THR A 3 -1.39 13.06 -51.52
CA THR A 3 -1.03 11.77 -50.88
C THR A 3 -0.87 12.04 -49.38
N GLU A 4 -1.34 11.24 -48.43
CA GLU A 4 -2.28 10.13 -48.35
C GLU A 4 -2.44 9.93 -46.82
N GLU A 5 -3.65 9.97 -46.28
CA GLU A 5 -3.92 9.65 -44.87
C GLU A 5 -3.98 8.12 -44.72
N SER A 6 -3.03 7.54 -43.99
CA SER A 6 -3.04 6.12 -43.65
C SER A 6 -3.73 5.91 -42.30
N GLU A 7 -5.00 5.53 -42.35
CA GLU A 7 -5.76 4.99 -41.20
C GLU A 7 -5.23 3.60 -40.85
N ASN A 8 -4.65 3.45 -39.66
CA ASN A 8 -4.16 2.18 -39.14
C ASN A 8 -5.21 1.60 -38.18
N ASN A 9 -6.12 0.79 -38.72
CA ASN A 9 -7.10 0.03 -37.94
C ASN A 9 -6.39 -1.18 -37.29
N HIS A 10 -6.13 -1.09 -35.99
CA HIS A 10 -5.76 -2.26 -35.18
C HIS A 10 -7.01 -3.03 -34.77
N GLU A 11 -7.18 -4.17 -35.42
CA GLU A 11 -8.18 -5.20 -35.14
C GLU A 11 -7.88 -5.86 -33.78
N TYR A 12 -8.65 -5.49 -32.76
CA TYR A 12 -8.64 -6.15 -31.45
C TYR A 12 -9.32 -7.51 -31.58
N SER A 13 -8.54 -8.59 -31.60
CA SER A 13 -9.07 -9.95 -31.49
C SER A 13 -9.47 -10.24 -30.04
N GLU A 14 -10.77 -10.17 -29.74
CA GLU A 14 -11.34 -10.66 -28.48
C GLU A 14 -11.13 -12.18 -28.37
N THR A 15 -10.20 -12.59 -27.51
CA THR A 15 -10.02 -13.99 -27.14
C THR A 15 -11.09 -14.34 -26.09
N LEU A 16 -12.20 -14.93 -26.55
CA LEU A 16 -13.26 -15.41 -25.67
C LEU A 16 -12.71 -16.53 -24.75
N ALA A 17 -12.56 -16.21 -23.47
CA ALA A 17 -12.22 -17.17 -22.43
C ALA A 17 -13.29 -18.27 -22.36
N SER A 18 -12.85 -19.52 -22.39
CA SER A 18 -13.70 -20.70 -22.28
C SER A 18 -14.44 -20.73 -20.93
N PRO A 19 -15.72 -21.16 -20.88
CA PRO A 19 -16.48 -21.22 -19.64
C PRO A 19 -15.85 -22.23 -18.66
N ILE A 20 -15.41 -21.72 -17.50
CA ILE A 20 -14.95 -22.54 -16.38
C ILE A 20 -16.16 -23.30 -15.81
N SER A 21 -16.22 -24.60 -16.07
CA SER A 21 -17.22 -25.50 -15.47
C SER A 21 -16.86 -25.77 -14.01
N ILE A 22 -17.41 -24.97 -13.10
CA ILE A 22 -17.30 -25.21 -11.65
C ILE A 22 -18.28 -26.34 -11.28
N LYS A 23 -17.77 -27.57 -11.17
CA LYS A 23 -18.52 -28.68 -10.58
C LYS A 23 -18.65 -28.45 -9.07
N HIS A 24 -19.77 -27.87 -8.64
CA HIS A 24 -20.14 -27.86 -7.23
C HIS A 24 -20.37 -29.30 -6.76
N LYS A 25 -19.45 -29.84 -5.95
CA LYS A 25 -19.72 -31.03 -5.13
C LYS A 25 -20.73 -30.61 -4.07
N ALA A 26 -22.00 -30.98 -4.28
CA ALA A 26 -23.02 -30.90 -3.25
C ALA A 26 -22.67 -31.91 -2.14
N SER A 27 -22.14 -31.41 -1.02
CA SER A 27 -22.05 -32.18 0.21
C SER A 27 -23.46 -32.27 0.82
N ILE A 28 -24.05 -33.46 0.76
CA ILE A 28 -25.29 -33.77 1.47
C ILE A 28 -24.91 -33.90 2.95
N ILE A 29 -25.33 -32.93 3.76
CA ILE A 29 -25.29 -33.03 5.22
C ILE A 29 -26.49 -33.91 5.62
N THR A 30 -26.24 -35.18 5.91
CA THR A 30 -27.23 -36.07 6.51
C THR A 30 -27.26 -35.85 8.02
N CYS A 31 -28.26 -35.10 8.50
CA CYS A 31 -28.61 -35.12 9.92
C CYS A 31 -29.31 -36.45 10.22
N SER A 32 -28.61 -37.35 10.92
CA SER A 32 -29.18 -38.59 11.44
C SER A 32 -30.21 -38.29 12.52
N GLY A 33 -31.47 -38.69 12.28
CA GLY A 33 -32.48 -38.80 13.34
C GLY A 33 -33.75 -38.00 13.11
N SER A 34 -34.47 -38.26 12.02
CA SER A 34 -35.94 -38.23 11.95
C SER A 34 -36.38 -38.80 10.61
N SER A 35 -37.01 -39.98 10.64
CA SER A 35 -37.62 -40.59 9.46
C SER A 35 -38.90 -39.82 9.12
N ILE A 36 -38.89 -39.02 8.07
CA ILE A 36 -40.11 -38.38 7.53
C ILE A 36 -40.56 -39.22 6.34
N GLN A 37 -41.64 -40.00 6.53
CA GLN A 37 -42.34 -40.60 5.41
C GLN A 37 -43.23 -39.54 4.75
N LEU A 38 -42.94 -39.23 3.48
CA LEU A 38 -43.78 -38.37 2.65
C LEU A 38 -44.66 -39.27 1.77
N THR A 39 -45.89 -39.47 2.21
CA THR A 39 -46.99 -39.98 1.38
C THR A 39 -47.99 -38.84 1.21
N GLY A 40 -48.20 -38.38 -0.03
CA GLY A 40 -49.24 -37.41 -0.33
C GLY A 40 -48.86 -36.41 -1.42
N SER A 41 -49.56 -36.51 -2.55
CA SER A 41 -49.67 -35.47 -3.58
C SER A 41 -50.30 -34.22 -2.95
N GLY A 42 -49.46 -33.33 -2.44
CA GLY A 42 -49.84 -32.04 -1.88
C GLY A 42 -48.72 -31.06 -2.15
N SER A 43 -49.01 -30.02 -2.93
CA SER A 43 -48.09 -28.92 -3.22
C SER A 43 -47.82 -28.12 -1.94
N THR A 44 -46.87 -28.57 -1.12
CA THR A 44 -46.40 -27.84 0.06
C THR A 44 -45.57 -26.64 -0.39
N LYS A 45 -46.16 -25.45 -0.34
CA LYS A 45 -45.42 -24.18 -0.43
C LYS A 45 -44.53 -24.06 0.82
N ILE A 46 -43.28 -24.50 0.72
CA ILE A 46 -42.28 -24.24 1.77
C ILE A 46 -42.00 -22.74 1.75
N SER A 47 -42.45 -22.06 2.80
CA SER A 47 -42.30 -20.60 2.96
C SER A 47 -40.82 -20.23 3.09
N LEU A 48 -40.30 -19.53 2.09
CA LEU A 48 -38.92 -19.01 1.99
C LEU A 48 -38.59 -17.88 3.00
N HIS A 49 -39.52 -17.49 3.88
CA HIS A 49 -39.29 -16.35 4.79
C HIS A 49 -38.30 -16.63 5.93
N THR A 50 -38.07 -17.88 6.32
CA THR A 50 -37.22 -18.21 7.48
C THR A 50 -35.72 -18.16 7.18
N SER A 51 -35.30 -18.36 5.92
CA SER A 51 -33.87 -18.39 5.56
C SER A 51 -33.20 -17.01 5.56
N HIS A 52 -33.94 -15.95 5.26
CA HIS A 52 -33.41 -14.59 5.23
C HIS A 52 -33.05 -14.07 6.64
N SER A 53 -33.88 -14.40 7.63
CA SER A 53 -33.69 -13.97 9.03
C SER A 53 -32.47 -14.63 9.70
N LEU A 54 -32.19 -15.90 9.38
CA LEU A 54 -31.02 -16.61 9.92
C LEU A 54 -29.72 -16.08 9.33
N ASN A 55 -29.70 -15.81 8.01
CA ASN A 55 -28.52 -15.25 7.35
C ASN A 55 -28.17 -13.85 7.88
N GLN A 56 -29.17 -13.04 8.26
CA GLN A 56 -28.95 -11.72 8.83
C GLN A 56 -28.35 -11.81 10.25
N THR A 57 -28.89 -12.66 11.11
CA THR A 57 -28.36 -12.87 12.46
C THR A 57 -26.94 -13.44 12.49
N PHE A 58 -26.56 -14.32 11.54
CA PHE A 58 -25.17 -14.78 11.41
C PHE A 58 -24.21 -13.64 11.01
N ARG A 59 -24.62 -12.76 10.10
CA ARG A 59 -23.82 -11.59 9.69
C ARG A 59 -23.63 -10.61 10.84
N ASP A 60 -24.71 -10.32 11.58
CA ASP A 60 -24.66 -9.41 12.72
C ASP A 60 -23.77 -9.95 13.85
N LYS A 61 -23.91 -11.23 14.22
CA LYS A 61 -23.02 -11.87 15.21
C LYS A 61 -21.55 -11.86 14.79
N ARG A 62 -21.27 -12.00 13.48
CA ARG A 62 -19.90 -11.94 12.96
C ARG A 62 -19.33 -10.52 13.08
N ARG A 63 -20.13 -9.51 12.72
CA ARG A 63 -19.74 -8.10 12.85
C ARG A 63 -19.46 -7.73 14.31
N GLU A 64 -20.34 -8.12 15.24
CA GLU A 64 -20.15 -7.84 16.68
C GLU A 64 -18.86 -8.48 17.22
N LYS A 65 -18.58 -9.74 16.85
CA LYS A 65 -17.34 -10.40 17.24
C LYS A 65 -16.10 -9.75 16.64
N GLU A 66 -16.17 -9.30 15.39
CA GLU A 66 -15.09 -8.57 14.71
C GLU A 66 -14.85 -7.20 15.38
N GLU A 67 -15.91 -6.47 15.76
CA GLU A 67 -15.85 -5.20 16.48
C GLU A 67 -15.27 -5.36 17.89
N GLU A 68 -15.69 -6.38 18.64
CA GLU A 68 -15.14 -6.66 19.97
C GLU A 68 -13.64 -7.02 19.88
N ALA A 69 -13.27 -7.85 18.91
CA ALA A 69 -11.87 -8.19 18.66
C ALA A 69 -11.04 -6.96 18.27
N ALA A 70 -11.59 -6.07 17.44
CA ALA A 70 -10.94 -4.81 17.06
C ALA A 70 -10.73 -3.91 18.28
N ARG A 71 -11.76 -3.72 19.12
CA ARG A 71 -11.67 -2.92 20.36
C ARG A 71 -10.64 -3.48 21.34
N LYS A 72 -10.61 -4.81 21.53
CA LYS A 72 -9.62 -5.46 22.40
C LYS A 72 -8.21 -5.31 21.84
N ASN A 73 -8.05 -5.40 20.52
CA ASN A 73 -6.76 -5.19 19.87
C ASN A 73 -6.28 -3.74 20.01
N GLU A 74 -7.17 -2.76 19.81
CA GLU A 74 -6.87 -1.34 19.99
C GLU A 74 -6.40 -1.05 21.42
N GLN A 75 -7.10 -1.56 22.43
CA GLN A 75 -6.67 -1.44 23.83
C GLN A 75 -5.28 -2.05 24.06
N ARG A 76 -4.98 -3.19 23.43
CA ARG A 76 -3.66 -3.83 23.52
C ARG A 76 -2.58 -3.00 22.84
N VAL A 77 -2.84 -2.43 21.67
CA VAL A 77 -1.91 -1.56 20.94
C VAL A 77 -1.64 -0.28 21.74
N LEU A 78 -2.67 0.32 22.31
CA LEU A 78 -2.56 1.49 23.19
C LEU A 78 -1.74 1.16 24.45
N ALA A 79 -1.99 0.02 25.09
CA ALA A 79 -1.21 -0.42 26.25
C ALA A 79 0.26 -0.70 25.89
N ALA A 80 0.52 -1.29 24.72
CA ALA A 80 1.87 -1.61 24.24
C ALA A 80 2.66 -0.38 23.77
N SER A 81 1.97 0.67 23.32
CA SER A 81 2.62 1.92 22.88
C SER A 81 3.16 2.75 24.06
N GLY A 82 2.98 2.28 25.30
CA GLY A 82 3.53 2.88 26.51
C GLY A 82 2.80 4.16 26.93
N ARG A 83 2.89 4.51 28.22
CA ARG A 83 2.43 5.83 28.74
C ARG A 83 3.52 6.90 28.62
N GLY A 84 4.48 6.70 27.73
CA GLY A 84 5.60 7.60 27.50
C GLY A 84 5.22 8.70 26.51
N SER A 85 5.79 9.89 26.68
CA SER A 85 5.64 11.04 25.78
C SER A 85 6.36 10.88 24.43
N GLU A 86 6.78 9.67 24.07
CA GLU A 86 7.58 9.40 22.87
C GLU A 86 6.67 8.93 21.74
N TRP A 87 6.72 9.62 20.60
CA TRP A 87 5.98 9.27 19.40
C TRP A 87 6.58 7.99 18.80
N VAL A 88 5.81 6.90 18.80
CA VAL A 88 6.20 5.60 18.26
C VAL A 88 5.42 5.29 16.98
N VAL A 89 5.92 5.78 15.85
CA VAL A 89 5.32 5.53 14.51
C VAL A 89 5.49 4.12 14.00
N THR A 90 6.44 3.38 14.59
CA THR A 90 6.77 2.05 14.11
C THR A 90 5.64 1.07 14.48
N GLY A 91 5.24 0.26 13.51
CA GLY A 91 4.04 -0.56 13.65
C GLY A 91 3.42 -0.98 12.34
N THR A 92 2.49 -1.92 12.44
CA THR A 92 1.65 -2.35 11.33
C THR A 92 0.31 -1.63 11.42
N TYR A 93 -0.09 -1.05 10.29
CA TYR A 93 -1.31 -0.32 10.07
C TYR A 93 -2.17 -1.09 9.06
N LYS A 94 -3.45 -1.21 9.38
CA LYS A 94 -4.46 -1.66 8.41
C LYS A 94 -4.94 -0.44 7.64
N ILE A 95 -4.79 -0.49 6.33
CA ILE A 95 -5.06 0.62 5.42
C ILE A 95 -6.45 0.48 4.81
N ARG A 96 -7.08 1.62 4.55
CA ARG A 96 -8.32 1.76 3.79
C ARG A 96 -8.06 2.74 2.66
N CYS A 97 -8.30 2.30 1.43
CA CYS A 97 -8.19 3.14 0.24
C CYS A 97 -9.40 2.91 -0.66
N PRO A 98 -10.47 3.72 -0.55
CA PRO A 98 -11.73 3.46 -1.24
C PRO A 98 -11.62 3.39 -2.76
N VAL A 99 -10.65 4.09 -3.36
CA VAL A 99 -10.41 4.05 -4.81
C VAL A 99 -9.92 2.68 -5.25
N ILE A 100 -8.91 2.14 -4.54
CA ILE A 100 -8.33 0.83 -4.83
C ILE A 100 -9.32 -0.29 -4.47
N GLU A 101 -9.99 -0.20 -3.31
CA GLU A 101 -10.98 -1.19 -2.85
C GLU A 101 -12.15 -1.33 -3.86
N LYS A 102 -12.61 -0.22 -4.48
CA LYS A 102 -13.68 -0.26 -5.47
C LYS A 102 -13.22 -0.81 -6.82
N GLY A 103 -11.98 -0.51 -7.22
CA GLY A 103 -11.44 -0.91 -8.53
C GLY A 103 -11.18 -2.41 -8.67
N TRP A 104 -10.85 -3.08 -7.57
CA TRP A 104 -10.35 -4.47 -7.61
C TRP A 104 -11.20 -5.48 -6.83
N GLY A 105 -12.46 -5.15 -6.54
CA GLY A 105 -13.47 -6.14 -6.19
C GLY A 105 -13.38 -6.78 -4.79
N GLU A 106 -12.35 -6.49 -3.99
CA GLU A 106 -12.25 -7.00 -2.61
C GLU A 106 -11.85 -5.93 -1.60
N GLN A 107 -12.40 -6.05 -0.39
CA GLN A 107 -11.82 -5.45 0.83
C GLN A 107 -10.51 -6.20 1.13
N GLY A 108 -9.47 -5.93 0.35
CA GLY A 108 -8.16 -6.50 0.57
C GLY A 108 -7.64 -6.15 1.97
N ASP A 109 -6.82 -7.03 2.54
CA ASP A 109 -6.13 -6.78 3.80
C ASP A 109 -4.94 -5.85 3.55
N PHE A 110 -5.24 -4.61 3.19
CA PHE A 110 -4.22 -3.62 2.87
C PHE A 110 -3.44 -3.29 4.12
N ARG A 111 -2.11 -3.36 4.02
CA ARG A 111 -1.22 -3.21 5.17
C ARG A 111 -0.07 -2.28 4.84
N LEU A 112 0.35 -1.55 5.86
CA LEU A 112 1.55 -0.73 5.87
C LEU A 112 2.29 -1.02 7.17
N THR A 113 3.53 -1.46 7.11
CA THR A 113 4.36 -1.65 8.32
C THR A 113 5.54 -0.71 8.28
N ILE A 114 5.61 0.19 9.26
CA ILE A 114 6.65 1.21 9.38
C ILE A 114 7.77 0.70 10.31
N PHE A 115 9.00 0.85 9.87
CA PHE A 115 10.23 0.44 10.55
C PHE A 115 11.20 1.63 10.66
N ALA A 116 11.98 1.65 11.73
CA ALA A 116 13.12 2.54 11.87
C ALA A 116 14.42 1.73 11.74
N GLU A 117 15.25 2.05 10.75
CA GLU A 117 16.52 1.35 10.49
C GLU A 117 17.62 2.37 10.17
N LYS A 118 18.78 2.26 10.83
CA LYS A 118 19.98 3.07 10.54
C LYS A 118 19.71 4.59 10.45
N GLY A 119 18.81 5.10 11.28
CA GLY A 119 18.43 6.52 11.29
C GLY A 119 17.54 6.95 10.12
N GLN A 120 16.82 6.02 9.50
CA GLN A 120 15.84 6.26 8.45
C GLN A 120 14.52 5.57 8.77
N LEU A 121 13.43 6.06 8.16
CA LEU A 121 12.12 5.43 8.25
C LEU A 121 11.78 4.79 6.91
N PHE A 122 11.53 3.49 6.96
CA PHE A 122 11.05 2.69 5.86
C PHE A 122 9.66 2.18 6.18
N ALA A 123 8.86 1.88 5.15
CA ALA A 123 7.61 1.16 5.36
C ALA A 123 7.41 0.10 4.28
N LYS A 124 7.11 -1.13 4.68
CA LYS A 124 6.66 -2.17 3.74
C LYS A 124 5.16 -2.05 3.56
N PHE A 125 4.67 -2.03 2.33
CA PHE A 125 3.24 -1.91 2.05
C PHE A 125 2.75 -3.01 1.11
N ASN A 126 1.47 -3.33 1.24
CA ASN A 126 0.70 -4.14 0.30
C ASN A 126 -0.69 -3.52 0.20
N PHE A 127 -0.99 -2.90 -0.94
CA PHE A 127 -2.27 -2.23 -1.25
C PHE A 127 -3.07 -3.05 -2.28
N GLY A 128 -3.02 -4.38 -2.16
CA GLY A 128 -3.71 -5.29 -3.07
C GLY A 128 -2.83 -5.61 -4.28
N ILE A 129 -3.09 -4.93 -5.40
CA ILE A 129 -2.39 -5.16 -6.67
C ILE A 129 -0.96 -4.61 -6.69
N ILE A 130 -0.59 -3.76 -5.73
CA ILE A 130 0.75 -3.20 -5.64
C ILE A 130 1.30 -3.46 -4.25
N GLU A 131 2.52 -3.97 -4.20
CA GLU A 131 3.28 -4.10 -2.98
C GLU A 131 4.70 -3.55 -3.13
N GLY A 132 5.35 -3.26 -2.02
CA GLY A 132 6.72 -2.76 -2.07
C GLY A 132 7.15 -2.06 -0.79
N TYR A 133 8.02 -1.09 -0.96
CA TYR A 133 8.60 -0.31 0.12
C TYR A 133 8.35 1.18 -0.09
N MET A 134 8.21 1.92 1.00
CA MET A 134 8.20 3.36 1.09
C MET A 134 9.44 3.80 1.87
N ARG A 135 9.99 4.95 1.50
CA ARG A 135 11.09 5.60 2.21
C ARG A 135 10.66 7.02 2.56
N LEU A 136 10.57 7.31 3.85
CA LEU A 136 10.11 8.60 4.34
C LEU A 136 11.25 9.61 4.28
N GLU A 137 10.98 10.77 3.69
CA GLU A 137 11.92 11.88 3.62
C GLU A 137 11.87 12.70 4.90
N ARG A 138 13.04 13.18 5.32
CA ARG A 138 13.19 14.12 6.44
C ARG A 138 12.29 15.34 6.25
N HIS A 139 11.64 15.78 7.33
CA HIS A 139 10.78 16.95 7.29
C HIS A 139 11.53 18.21 6.82
N ALA A 140 10.97 18.95 5.85
CA ALA A 140 11.65 20.08 5.21
C ALA A 140 12.04 21.22 6.17
N LYS A 141 11.27 21.39 7.26
CA LYS A 141 11.49 22.42 8.30
C LYS A 141 12.32 21.93 9.49
N ASP A 142 13.05 20.83 9.35
CA ASP A 142 13.91 20.36 10.42
C ASP A 142 14.99 21.41 10.76
N PRO A 143 15.06 21.94 11.99
CA PRO A 143 16.07 22.91 12.40
C PRO A 143 17.50 22.36 12.35
N ASN A 144 17.67 21.04 12.43
CA ASN A 144 18.95 20.36 12.29
C ASN A 144 19.29 20.07 10.82
N ARG A 145 18.50 20.58 9.86
CA ARG A 145 18.96 20.65 8.47
C ARG A 145 20.19 21.53 8.56
N SER A 146 21.37 20.91 8.57
CA SER A 146 22.60 21.65 8.32
C SER A 146 22.26 22.48 7.10
N THR A 147 22.27 23.80 7.27
CA THR A 147 22.24 24.74 6.17
C THR A 147 23.44 24.35 5.34
N GLY A 148 23.24 23.37 4.45
CA GLY A 148 24.27 22.85 3.58
C GLY A 148 24.90 24.08 2.99
N GLU A 149 26.22 24.22 3.20
CA GLU A 149 26.97 25.37 2.71
C GLU A 149 26.39 25.74 1.35
N PRO A 150 25.86 26.98 1.20
CA PRO A 150 25.07 27.36 0.03
C PRO A 150 25.83 26.90 -1.19
N ALA A 151 25.25 25.92 -1.90
CA ALA A 151 25.95 25.04 -2.82
C ALA A 151 27.11 25.79 -3.44
N LYS A 152 28.33 25.60 -2.90
CA LYS A 152 29.52 26.32 -3.38
C LYS A 152 29.48 26.06 -4.86
N LYS A 153 29.20 27.11 -5.67
CA LYS A 153 29.18 27.02 -7.12
C LYS A 153 30.52 26.38 -7.45
N ARG A 154 30.51 25.07 -7.71
CA ARG A 154 31.70 24.37 -8.15
C ARG A 154 32.02 25.10 -9.44
N LYS A 155 33.06 25.95 -9.40
CA LYS A 155 33.65 26.51 -10.61
C LYS A 155 33.90 25.27 -11.45
N ARG A 156 33.07 25.12 -12.47
CA ARG A 156 33.23 24.11 -13.52
C ARG A 156 34.66 24.32 -13.97
N LEU A 157 35.55 23.41 -13.57
CA LEU A 157 36.85 23.30 -14.20
C LEU A 157 36.48 23.10 -15.66
N GLU A 158 36.81 24.12 -16.44
CA GLU A 158 36.67 24.19 -17.88
C GLU A 158 37.66 23.16 -18.43
N LEU A 159 37.31 21.88 -18.26
CA LEU A 159 37.95 20.80 -18.98
C LEU A 159 37.50 21.02 -20.42
N GLU A 160 38.40 21.53 -21.24
CA GLU A 160 38.32 21.47 -22.70
C GLU A 160 38.11 19.99 -23.05
N HIS A 161 36.86 19.59 -23.23
CA HIS A 161 36.49 18.22 -23.55
C HIS A 161 35.75 18.25 -24.88
N GLU A 162 36.29 17.44 -25.78
CA GLU A 162 35.80 17.11 -27.10
C GLU A 162 34.28 16.93 -27.14
N ASP A 163 33.70 17.22 -28.30
CA ASP A 163 32.29 17.26 -28.64
C ASP A 163 31.51 15.98 -28.29
N ILE A 164 31.33 15.68 -27.01
CA ILE A 164 30.34 14.73 -26.54
C ILE A 164 28.99 15.44 -26.70
N PRO A 165 28.09 14.95 -27.57
CA PRO A 165 26.80 15.56 -27.79
C PRO A 165 26.08 15.66 -26.45
N TYR A 166 25.89 16.90 -26.00
CA TYR A 166 25.11 17.22 -24.81
C TYR A 166 23.70 16.71 -25.03
N ASP A 167 23.31 15.65 -24.32
CA ASP A 167 21.92 15.21 -24.25
C ASP A 167 21.20 16.10 -23.22
N PRO A 168 20.36 17.06 -23.66
CA PRO A 168 19.66 17.97 -22.75
C PRO A 168 18.61 17.25 -21.88
N TYR A 169 18.36 15.96 -22.07
CA TYR A 169 17.35 15.20 -21.32
C TYR A 169 17.88 14.44 -20.10
N ASP A 170 19.19 14.43 -19.84
CA ASP A 170 19.78 13.63 -18.73
C ASP A 170 19.86 14.38 -17.38
N SER A 171 19.59 15.69 -17.34
CA SER A 171 19.74 16.45 -16.08
C SER A 171 18.70 16.15 -15.01
N ASP A 172 17.54 15.59 -15.38
CA ASP A 172 16.43 15.28 -14.46
C ASP A 172 16.46 13.86 -13.90
N ARG A 173 17.43 13.03 -14.32
CA ARG A 173 17.58 11.64 -13.84
C ARG A 173 18.37 11.48 -12.55
N ARG A 174 18.74 12.58 -11.87
CA ARG A 174 19.44 12.45 -10.59
C ARG A 174 18.50 11.85 -9.54
N SER A 175 18.74 10.59 -9.22
CA SER A 175 18.15 9.93 -8.05
C SER A 175 18.31 10.83 -6.83
N PRO A 176 17.29 10.90 -5.95
CA PRO A 176 17.34 11.74 -4.76
C PRO A 176 18.60 11.46 -3.95
N THR A 177 19.29 12.53 -3.52
CA THR A 177 20.53 12.35 -2.78
C THR A 177 20.24 11.69 -1.41
N PRO A 178 21.06 10.72 -0.95
CA PRO A 178 20.79 9.93 0.26
C PRO A 178 20.53 10.76 1.53
N GLU A 179 21.03 12.00 1.59
CA GLU A 179 20.91 12.88 2.75
C GLU A 179 19.46 13.29 3.04
N LYS A 180 18.56 13.25 2.06
CA LYS A 180 17.14 13.58 2.26
C LYS A 180 16.41 12.57 3.15
N PHE A 181 16.94 11.36 3.28
CA PHE A 181 16.29 10.26 4.02
C PHE A 181 16.88 10.04 5.41
N PHE A 182 18.04 10.64 5.70
CA PHE A 182 18.70 10.49 6.99
C PHE A 182 18.09 11.43 8.04
N LEU A 183 17.53 10.86 9.11
CA LEU A 183 16.79 11.57 10.16
C LEU A 183 17.70 12.23 11.21
N GLY A 184 19.03 12.03 11.11
CA GLY A 184 19.98 12.56 12.09
C GLY A 184 19.78 11.96 13.48
N LYS A 185 20.20 12.70 14.52
CA LYS A 185 20.04 12.28 15.93
C LYS A 185 18.63 12.49 16.48
N VAL A 186 17.85 13.37 15.86
CA VAL A 186 16.48 13.69 16.29
C VAL A 186 15.72 14.17 15.06
N THR A 187 14.84 13.34 14.52
CA THR A 187 13.53 13.73 13.97
C THR A 187 12.73 12.46 13.67
N MET A 188 12.22 11.83 14.73
CA MET A 188 11.04 10.98 14.55
C MET A 188 9.84 11.89 14.28
N PRO A 189 8.78 11.39 13.63
CA PRO A 189 7.51 12.08 13.57
C PRO A 189 7.07 12.56 14.95
N SER A 190 6.46 13.73 15.02
CA SER A 190 6.06 14.37 16.28
C SER A 190 4.78 15.17 16.08
N ALA A 191 4.12 15.59 17.18
CA ALA A 191 2.92 16.42 17.10
C ALA A 191 3.14 17.70 16.28
N LYS A 192 4.36 18.25 16.34
CA LYS A 192 4.77 19.45 15.60
C LYS A 192 5.08 19.15 14.12
N TYR A 193 5.55 17.93 13.85
CA TYR A 193 5.99 17.48 12.53
C TYR A 193 5.30 16.15 12.22
N SER A 194 3.97 16.18 12.12
CA SER A 194 3.14 14.99 11.93
C SER A 194 3.00 14.59 10.47
N ARG A 195 3.27 15.50 9.53
CA ARG A 195 3.18 15.25 8.09
C ARG A 195 4.56 15.01 7.51
N TRP A 196 4.73 13.90 6.81
CA TRP A 196 5.98 13.42 6.26
C TRP A 196 5.82 13.15 4.78
N ASN A 197 6.83 13.53 4.00
CA ASN A 197 6.88 13.16 2.59
C ASN A 197 7.47 11.76 2.47
N TYR A 198 7.10 11.04 1.43
CA TYR A 198 7.70 9.76 1.12
C TYR A 198 7.75 9.51 -0.39
N ARG A 199 8.68 8.65 -0.77
CA ARG A 199 8.74 8.01 -2.09
C ARG A 199 8.51 6.52 -1.91
N TRP A 200 8.05 5.85 -2.96
CA TRP A 200 7.87 4.40 -2.92
C TRP A 200 8.46 3.74 -4.15
N ARG A 201 8.77 2.45 -4.00
CA ARG A 201 9.13 1.51 -5.07
C ARG A 201 8.35 0.23 -4.83
N GLY A 202 7.89 -0.41 -5.88
CA GLY A 202 7.04 -1.58 -5.73
C GLY A 202 6.82 -2.32 -7.04
N THR A 203 6.16 -3.46 -6.92
CA THR A 203 5.84 -4.38 -8.00
C THR A 203 4.34 -4.55 -8.11
N ASP A 204 3.87 -4.78 -9.33
CA ASP A 204 2.54 -5.35 -9.55
C ASP A 204 2.54 -6.80 -9.04
N VAL A 205 1.60 -7.15 -8.17
CA VAL A 205 1.42 -8.51 -7.62
C VAL A 205 0.98 -9.50 -8.70
N GLY A 206 0.28 -9.04 -9.74
CA GLY A 206 -0.22 -9.88 -10.83
C GLY A 206 0.86 -10.22 -11.86
N CYS A 207 1.66 -9.23 -12.25
CA CYS A 207 2.65 -9.36 -13.33
C CYS A 207 4.10 -9.49 -12.83
N GLY A 208 4.38 -9.13 -11.58
CA GLY A 208 5.74 -9.07 -11.04
C GLY A 208 6.59 -7.93 -11.61
N GLU A 209 5.99 -7.04 -12.40
CA GLU A 209 6.69 -5.92 -13.03
C GLU A 209 6.92 -4.78 -12.03
N ASN A 210 8.16 -4.27 -12.00
CA ASN A 210 8.51 -3.10 -11.20
C ASN A 210 7.78 -1.88 -11.73
N GLN A 211 7.20 -1.09 -10.83
CA GLN A 211 6.58 0.19 -11.12
C GLN A 211 7.69 1.24 -11.36
N ILE A 212 8.17 1.27 -12.60
CA ILE A 212 9.15 2.25 -13.08
C ILE A 212 8.64 3.66 -12.77
N ASP A 213 9.55 4.58 -12.44
CA ASP A 213 9.21 5.99 -12.15
C ASP A 213 8.32 6.26 -10.93
N SER A 214 7.87 5.25 -10.19
CA SER A 214 7.10 5.42 -8.95
C SER A 214 7.80 6.35 -7.95
N GLU A 215 9.12 6.32 -7.93
CA GLU A 215 9.93 7.17 -7.07
C GLU A 215 10.00 8.63 -7.51
N LYS A 216 9.67 8.98 -8.76
CA LYS A 216 9.74 10.37 -9.25
C LYS A 216 8.74 11.26 -8.53
N LYS A 217 7.57 10.70 -8.20
CA LYS A 217 6.48 11.41 -7.52
C LYS A 217 6.64 11.39 -6.01
N LEU A 218 6.37 12.54 -5.39
CA LEU A 218 6.42 12.71 -3.95
C LEU A 218 5.02 12.64 -3.37
N TYR A 219 4.85 11.77 -2.38
CA TYR A 219 3.61 11.59 -1.65
C TYR A 219 3.76 12.02 -0.19
N ASN A 220 2.68 12.02 0.56
CA ASN A 220 2.72 12.37 1.97
C ASN A 220 1.85 11.45 2.84
N ILE A 221 2.28 11.30 4.09
CA ILE A 221 1.61 10.60 5.17
C ILE A 221 1.54 11.54 6.39
N THR A 222 0.40 11.59 7.06
CA THR A 222 0.15 12.39 8.25
C THR A 222 -0.22 11.48 9.41
N PHE A 223 0.48 11.61 10.53
CA PHE A 223 0.18 10.95 11.80
C PHE A 223 -0.81 11.81 12.60
N LEU A 224 -2.03 11.33 12.81
CA LEU A 224 -3.16 12.18 13.21
C LEU A 224 -3.31 12.35 14.72
N ASP A 225 -2.82 11.41 15.52
CA ASP A 225 -3.00 11.45 16.97
C ASP A 225 -1.68 11.27 17.72
N PRO A 226 -1.58 11.75 18.99
CA PRO A 226 -0.36 11.64 19.79
C PRO A 226 0.10 10.23 20.08
N MET A 227 -0.80 9.25 19.95
CA MET A 227 -0.51 7.82 20.13
C MET A 227 -0.20 7.14 18.79
N GLU A 228 -0.22 7.92 17.71
CA GLU A 228 0.03 7.57 16.32
C GLU A 228 -0.72 6.32 15.88
N THR A 229 -1.93 6.16 16.43
CA THR A 229 -2.80 5.03 16.10
C THR A 229 -3.49 5.24 14.77
N LYS A 230 -3.60 6.48 14.29
CA LYS A 230 -4.25 6.82 13.03
C LYS A 230 -3.31 7.55 12.09
N ILE A 231 -3.40 7.17 10.83
CA ILE A 231 -2.67 7.80 9.74
C ILE A 231 -3.62 8.13 8.59
N GLU A 232 -3.26 9.14 7.83
CA GLU A 232 -3.85 9.44 6.52
C GLU A 232 -2.73 9.78 5.53
N GLY A 233 -3.01 9.66 4.24
CA GLY A 233 -2.02 10.02 3.23
C GLY A 233 -2.55 9.93 1.83
N THR A 234 -1.66 10.13 0.88
CA THR A 234 -1.95 10.04 -0.56
C THR A 234 -1.05 8.99 -1.18
N PHE A 235 -1.59 8.11 -2.01
CA PHE A 235 -0.83 7.12 -2.77
C PHE A 235 -1.25 7.19 -4.25
N GLY A 236 -0.35 6.88 -5.17
CA GLY A 236 -0.65 6.83 -6.59
C GLY A 236 0.33 5.95 -7.33
N SER A 237 -0.14 5.38 -8.44
CA SER A 237 0.57 4.47 -9.34
C SER A 237 0.10 4.69 -10.78
N GLU A 238 0.58 3.90 -11.73
CA GLU A 238 0.05 3.95 -13.10
C GLU A 238 -1.38 3.41 -13.20
N TYR A 239 -1.72 2.38 -12.40
CA TYR A 239 -3.06 1.81 -12.35
C TYR A 239 -4.06 2.73 -11.65
N HIS A 240 -3.58 3.54 -10.71
CA HIS A 240 -4.41 4.43 -9.89
C HIS A 240 -3.85 5.83 -9.87
N LYS A 241 -4.66 6.77 -10.38
CA LYS A 241 -4.47 8.18 -10.06
C LYS A 241 -4.38 8.37 -8.54
N ASP A 242 -3.79 9.49 -8.14
CA ASP A 242 -3.64 9.85 -6.74
C ASP A 242 -4.93 9.64 -5.96
N CYS A 243 -4.84 8.78 -4.97
CA CYS A 243 -5.94 8.40 -4.09
C CYS A 243 -5.54 8.66 -2.64
N ALA A 244 -6.53 9.07 -1.84
CA ALA A 244 -6.35 9.20 -0.41
C ALA A 244 -6.49 7.84 0.27
N PHE A 245 -5.67 7.59 1.28
CA PHE A 245 -5.80 6.45 2.16
C PHE A 245 -5.89 6.90 3.63
N THR A 246 -6.51 6.05 4.44
CA THR A 246 -6.50 6.15 5.90
C THR A 246 -5.97 4.85 6.48
N GLY A 247 -5.48 4.87 7.71
CA GLY A 247 -4.99 3.68 8.37
C GLY A 247 -5.14 3.73 9.88
N HIS A 248 -5.27 2.56 10.49
CA HIS A 248 -5.22 2.41 11.94
C HIS A 248 -4.19 1.36 12.36
N LYS A 249 -3.46 1.65 13.43
CA LYS A 249 -2.40 0.80 13.96
C LYS A 249 -3.01 -0.45 14.59
N ILE A 250 -2.61 -1.61 14.09
CA ILE A 250 -3.10 -2.92 14.54
C ILE A 250 -2.04 -3.71 15.30
N ALA A 251 -0.76 -3.35 15.18
CA ALA A 251 0.33 -3.96 15.92
C ALA A 251 1.52 -3.01 16.08
N THR A 252 2.28 -3.18 17.15
CA THR A 252 3.63 -2.61 17.26
C THR A 252 4.59 -3.45 16.43
N SER A 253 5.53 -2.80 15.74
CA SER A 253 6.49 -3.51 14.89
C SER A 253 7.60 -4.07 15.77
N LYS A 254 7.99 -5.32 15.51
CA LYS A 254 9.29 -5.82 15.97
C LYS A 254 10.40 -5.16 15.15
N PRO A 255 11.63 -5.11 15.67
CA PRO A 255 12.80 -4.81 14.84
C PRO A 255 12.76 -5.68 13.57
N TYR A 256 13.02 -5.07 12.43
CA TYR A 256 13.09 -5.81 11.18
C TYR A 256 14.40 -6.62 11.16
N ASP A 257 14.32 -7.88 10.74
CA ASP A 257 15.45 -8.83 10.76
C ASP A 257 16.28 -8.83 9.46
N GLY A 258 15.89 -8.02 8.47
CA GLY A 258 16.61 -7.87 7.21
C GLY A 258 17.19 -6.47 7.00
N ASP A 259 17.74 -6.22 5.81
CA ASP A 259 18.19 -4.90 5.37
C ASP A 259 17.11 -4.25 4.47
N LEU A 260 16.37 -3.27 5.00
CA LEU A 260 15.34 -2.58 4.21
C LEU A 260 15.94 -1.67 3.15
N SER A 261 17.17 -1.21 3.35
CA SER A 261 17.87 -0.41 2.35
C SER A 261 18.27 -1.25 1.15
N GLU A 262 18.67 -2.51 1.36
CA GLU A 262 18.92 -3.48 0.30
C GLU A 262 17.63 -3.82 -0.45
N ALA A 263 16.57 -4.23 0.25
CA ALA A 263 15.28 -4.54 -0.35
C ALA A 263 14.67 -3.36 -1.13
N TRP A 264 14.85 -2.14 -0.64
CA TRP A 264 14.48 -0.91 -1.37
C TRP A 264 15.30 -0.74 -2.66
N SER A 265 16.59 -1.09 -2.62
CA SER A 265 17.52 -0.92 -3.74
C SER A 265 17.32 -1.95 -4.84
N GLU A 266 16.94 -3.18 -4.48
CA GLU A 266 16.60 -4.26 -5.42
C GLU A 266 15.43 -3.88 -6.34
N LEU A 267 14.48 -3.08 -5.84
CA LEU A 267 13.35 -2.57 -6.63
C LEU A 267 13.70 -1.35 -7.52
N SER A 268 14.99 -1.02 -7.67
CA SER A 268 15.41 -0.02 -8.65
C SER A 268 15.42 -0.59 -10.08
N GLU A 269 15.34 0.28 -11.09
CA GLU A 269 15.34 -0.08 -12.52
C GLU A 269 16.52 -0.98 -12.96
N ASN A 270 17.58 -1.07 -12.14
CA ASN A 270 18.73 -1.94 -12.40
C ASN A 270 18.51 -3.40 -12.02
N GLY A 271 17.46 -3.71 -11.24
CA GLY A 271 17.01 -5.07 -10.96
C GLY A 271 16.29 -5.67 -12.16
N ARG A 272 17.01 -5.93 -13.25
CA ARG A 272 16.48 -6.77 -14.34
C ARG A 272 16.29 -8.17 -13.79
N CYS A 273 15.07 -8.71 -13.89
CA CYS A 273 14.83 -10.13 -13.78
C CYS A 273 15.66 -10.83 -14.87
N TYR A 274 16.74 -11.52 -14.47
CA TYR A 274 17.53 -12.38 -15.35
C TYR A 274 16.93 -13.78 -15.40
#